data_AF-A0AAE3W8E0-F1
#
_entry.id   AF-A0AAE3W8E0-F1
#
_cell.length_a   1.000
_cell.length_b   1.000
_cell.length_c   1.000
_cell.angle_alpha   90.00
_cell.angle_beta   90.00
_cell.angle_gamma   90.00
#
_symmetry.space_group_name_H-M   'P 1'
#
loop_
_entity.id
_entity.type
_entity.pdbx_description
1 polymer ?
#
loop_
_entity_poly.entity_id
_entity_poly.type
_entity_poly.pdbx_seq_one_letter_code
_entity_poly.pdbx_strand_id
1 'polypeptide(L)'
;MLQRGTASWSLVFTLAEPGDPTDDVTARWPDSRETVTAGTLRLDSAAEDQAALDATVFDPAGVVPGIELSDDPILHFRSQVYGESFTRRTREERP
;
A
#
# COMPACT_ATOMS: atom_id res chain seq x y z
N MET A 1 16.21 -5.79 10.84
CA MET A 1 15.85 -4.60 11.64
C MET A 1 14.98 -4.89 12.87
N LEU A 2 14.62 -6.14 13.19
CA LEU A 2 13.88 -6.49 14.43
C LEU A 2 14.79 -6.87 15.63
N GLN A 3 16.10 -7.01 15.43
CA GLN A 3 17.05 -7.42 16.49
C GLN A 3 17.28 -6.35 17.59
N ARG A 4 16.65 -5.16 17.50
CA ARG A 4 16.83 -4.05 18.47
C ARG A 4 15.52 -3.54 19.09
N GLY A 5 14.43 -4.31 19.01
CA GLY A 5 13.12 -3.95 19.54
C GLY A 5 12.02 -3.94 18.49
N THR A 6 10.78 -3.87 18.95
CA THR A 6 9.59 -3.75 18.11
C THR A 6 9.65 -2.47 17.27
N ALA A 7 9.39 -2.59 15.96
CA ALA A 7 9.12 -1.44 15.11
C ALA A 7 7.62 -1.14 15.12
N SER A 8 7.26 0.12 15.38
CA SER A 8 5.88 0.60 15.40
C SER A 8 5.71 1.80 14.47
N TRP A 9 4.57 1.89 13.81
CA TRP A 9 4.22 2.97 12.89
C TRP A 9 2.75 3.37 13.03
N SER A 10 2.45 4.68 13.06
CA SER A 10 1.08 5.19 13.11
C SER A 10 0.51 5.33 11.71
N LEU A 11 -0.64 4.70 11.45
CA LEU A 11 -1.41 4.88 10.22
C LEU A 11 -2.24 6.16 10.34
N VAL A 12 -1.93 7.13 9.49
CA VAL A 12 -2.60 8.44 9.47
C VAL A 12 -3.31 8.62 8.14
N PHE A 13 -4.58 9.00 8.19
CA PHE A 13 -5.36 9.42 7.04
C PHE A 13 -5.40 10.94 6.99
N THR A 14 -5.24 11.51 5.80
CA THR A 14 -5.50 12.91 5.52
C THR A 14 -6.87 13.00 4.86
N LEU A 15 -7.76 13.83 5.39
CA LEU A 15 -9.13 13.95 4.89
C LEU A 15 -9.18 14.98 3.76
N ALA A 16 -9.84 14.60 2.66
CA ALA A 16 -10.09 15.49 1.53
C ALA A 16 -11.16 16.53 1.86
N GLU A 17 -11.04 17.70 1.25
CA GLU A 17 -12.05 18.74 1.20
C GLU A 17 -12.57 18.93 -0.24
N PRO A 18 -13.73 19.57 -0.43
CA PRO A 18 -14.22 19.89 -1.77
C PRO A 18 -13.18 20.66 -2.59
N GLY A 19 -12.91 20.18 -3.80
CA GLY A 19 -11.94 20.78 -4.73
C GLY A 19 -10.56 20.14 -4.69
N ASP A 20 -10.33 19.16 -3.82
CA ASP A 20 -9.12 18.37 -3.90
C ASP A 20 -9.09 17.44 -5.09
N PRO A 21 -7.94 17.37 -5.81
CA PRO A 21 -7.75 16.35 -6.82
C PRO A 21 -7.63 14.99 -6.15
N THR A 22 -8.46 14.05 -6.62
CA THR A 22 -8.40 12.62 -6.24
C THR A 22 -7.87 11.75 -7.38
N ASP A 23 -7.62 12.35 -8.53
CA ASP A 23 -7.25 11.74 -9.81
C ASP A 23 -5.83 12.14 -10.29
N ASP A 24 -5.21 13.16 -9.69
CA ASP A 24 -3.84 13.61 -10.00
C ASP A 24 -2.88 13.34 -8.83
N VAL A 25 -2.07 12.28 -8.96
CA VAL A 25 -1.06 11.89 -7.97
C VAL A 25 0.13 12.86 -7.83
N THR A 26 0.24 13.85 -8.73
CA THR A 26 1.31 14.86 -8.68
C THR A 26 0.89 16.11 -7.90
N ALA A 27 -0.42 16.30 -7.72
CA ALA A 27 -0.98 17.42 -6.99
C ALA A 27 -0.94 17.16 -5.48
N ARG A 28 -0.16 17.97 -4.76
CA ARG A 28 -0.09 17.90 -3.29
C ARG A 28 -1.27 18.65 -2.67
N TRP A 29 -1.92 18.01 -1.71
CA TRP A 29 -2.87 18.70 -0.84
C TRP A 29 -2.14 19.62 0.15
N PRO A 30 -2.80 20.68 0.64
CA PRO A 30 -2.24 21.56 1.66
C PRO A 30 -1.89 20.81 2.97
N ASP A 31 -0.79 21.21 3.62
CA ASP A 31 -0.37 20.63 4.90
C ASP A 31 -1.34 20.92 6.06
N SER A 32 -2.25 21.88 5.89
CA SER A 32 -3.26 22.26 6.88
C SER A 32 -4.44 21.29 6.97
N ARG A 33 -4.44 20.21 6.18
CA ARG A 33 -5.57 19.29 6.12
C ARG A 33 -5.76 18.53 7.41
N GLU A 34 -7.03 18.27 7.72
CA GLU A 34 -7.38 17.44 8.85
C GLU A 34 -6.76 16.05 8.68
N THR A 35 -6.14 15.55 9.74
CA THR A 35 -5.58 14.22 9.78
C THR A 35 -6.18 13.42 10.92
N VAL A 36 -6.37 12.12 10.68
CA VAL A 36 -6.91 11.19 11.66
C VAL A 36 -5.94 10.02 11.78
N THR A 37 -5.50 9.72 13.02
CA THR A 37 -4.75 8.48 13.27
C THR A 37 -5.73 7.32 13.32
N ALA A 38 -5.70 6.47 12.30
CA ALA A 38 -6.58 5.32 12.19
C ALA A 38 -6.11 4.12 13.04
N GLY A 39 -4.82 4.06 13.36
CA GLY A 39 -4.28 3.00 14.22
C GLY A 39 -2.76 2.94 14.23
N THR A 40 -2.22 1.83 14.75
CA THR A 40 -0.78 1.57 14.83
C THR A 40 -0.46 0.19 14.28
N LEU A 41 0.44 0.13 13.30
CA LEU A 41 1.05 -1.11 12.83
C LEU A 41 2.26 -1.41 13.69
N ARG A 42 2.29 -2.61 14.28
CA ARG A 42 3.39 -3.09 15.11
C ARG A 42 3.97 -4.35 14.48
N LEU A 43 5.29 -4.38 14.29
CA LEU A 43 6.02 -5.56 13.84
C LEU A 43 6.67 -6.25 15.05
N ASP A 44 6.14 -7.42 15.40
CA ASP A 44 6.57 -8.19 16.57
C ASP A 44 7.57 -9.30 16.23
N SER A 45 7.47 -9.86 15.04
CA SER A 45 8.34 -10.94 14.56
C SER A 45 8.48 -10.90 13.04
N ALA A 46 9.49 -11.62 12.52
CA ALA A 46 9.57 -11.93 11.10
C ALA A 46 8.75 -13.18 10.79
N ALA A 47 8.18 -13.27 9.59
CA ALA A 47 7.53 -14.50 9.15
C ALA A 47 8.56 -15.63 9.02
N GLU A 48 8.16 -16.85 9.38
CA GLU A 48 9.02 -18.03 9.30
C GLU A 48 9.18 -18.52 7.84
N ASP A 49 8.09 -18.47 7.06
CA ASP A 49 8.10 -18.86 5.65
C ASP A 49 8.29 -17.65 4.74
N GLN A 50 9.55 -17.38 4.40
CA GLN A 50 9.91 -16.32 3.46
C GLN A 50 9.48 -16.65 2.02
N ALA A 51 9.37 -17.92 1.65
CA ALA A 51 8.98 -18.31 0.29
C ALA A 51 7.48 -18.01 0.03
N ALA A 52 6.63 -18.21 1.04
CA ALA A 52 5.23 -17.80 0.97
C ALA A 52 5.06 -16.28 0.87
N LEU A 53 5.93 -15.50 1.54
CA LEU A 53 5.93 -14.04 1.40
C LEU A 53 6.33 -13.60 -0.02
N ASP A 54 7.34 -14.24 -0.62
CA ASP A 54 7.77 -13.93 -1.99
C ASP A 54 6.66 -14.20 -3.01
N ALA A 55 5.78 -15.15 -2.74
CA ALA A 55 4.62 -15.47 -3.56
C ALA A 55 3.42 -14.53 -3.34
N THR A 56 3.51 -13.57 -2.41
CA THR A 56 2.41 -12.65 -2.11
C THR A 56 2.47 -11.40 -2.99
N VAL A 57 1.30 -10.98 -3.50
CA VAL A 57 1.15 -9.72 -4.25
C VAL A 57 0.43 -8.70 -3.37
N PHE A 58 1.05 -7.54 -3.17
CA PHE A 58 0.43 -6.39 -2.51
C PHE A 58 -0.23 -5.49 -3.56
N ASP A 59 -1.38 -5.91 -4.07
CA ASP A 59 -2.13 -5.15 -5.09
C ASP A 59 -2.83 -3.93 -4.45
N PRO A 60 -2.47 -2.69 -4.85
CA PRO A 60 -3.12 -1.48 -4.33
C PRO A 60 -4.61 -1.37 -4.69
N ALA A 61 -5.09 -2.10 -5.69
CA ALA A 61 -6.50 -2.13 -6.08
C ALA A 61 -7.31 -3.22 -5.32
N GLY A 62 -6.64 -4.07 -4.54
CA GLY A 62 -7.26 -5.14 -3.76
C GLY A 62 -7.90 -4.64 -2.47
N VAL A 63 -8.96 -3.84 -2.59
CA VAL A 63 -9.66 -3.19 -1.47
C VAL A 63 -10.69 -4.12 -0.78
N VAL A 64 -11.12 -3.72 0.42
CA VAL A 64 -12.14 -4.41 1.24
C VAL A 64 -13.40 -3.54 1.34
N PRO A 65 -14.57 -4.10 1.72
CA PRO A 65 -15.79 -3.31 1.91
C PRO A 65 -15.56 -2.10 2.83
N GLY A 66 -16.03 -0.93 2.39
CA GLY A 66 -15.81 0.35 3.07
C GLY A 66 -14.58 1.13 2.59
N ILE A 67 -13.79 0.58 1.66
CA ILE A 67 -12.71 1.28 0.96
C ILE A 67 -12.93 1.12 -0.55
N GLU A 68 -12.86 2.22 -1.28
CA GLU A 68 -13.04 2.28 -2.73
C GLU A 68 -11.85 2.98 -3.38
N LEU A 69 -11.63 2.71 -4.67
CA LEU A 69 -10.59 3.37 -5.44
C LEU A 69 -11.03 4.80 -5.79
N SER A 70 -10.07 5.73 -5.78
CA SER A 70 -10.30 7.04 -6.36
C SER A 70 -10.32 6.99 -7.90
N ASP A 71 -10.58 8.13 -8.53
CA ASP A 71 -10.57 8.28 -9.99
C ASP A 71 -9.15 8.35 -10.59
N ASP A 72 -8.08 8.11 -9.80
CA ASP A 72 -6.71 8.12 -10.29
C ASP A 72 -6.46 7.01 -11.34
N PRO A 73 -6.20 7.35 -12.61
CA PRO A 73 -6.00 6.36 -13.66
C PRO A 73 -4.75 5.50 -13.42
N ILE A 74 -3.75 6.02 -12.69
CA ILE A 74 -2.55 5.24 -12.34
C ILE A 74 -2.91 4.15 -11.34
N LEU A 75 -3.70 4.47 -10.30
CA LEU A 75 -4.20 3.47 -9.35
C LEU A 75 -4.92 2.33 -10.06
N HIS A 76 -5.82 2.64 -11.00
CA HIS A 76 -6.55 1.63 -11.79
C HIS A 76 -5.63 0.79 -12.68
N PHE A 77 -4.55 1.37 -13.21
CA PHE A 77 -3.59 0.64 -14.05
C PHE A 77 -2.65 -0.27 -13.23
N ARG A 78 -2.39 0.05 -11.96
CA ARG A 78 -1.37 -0.65 -11.15
C ARG A 78 -1.67 -2.13 -10.93
N SER A 79 -2.93 -2.54 -10.79
CA SER A 79 -3.25 -3.97 -10.63
C SER A 79 -2.71 -4.82 -11.79
N GLN A 80 -2.84 -4.33 -13.03
CA GLN A 80 -2.31 -5.01 -14.21
C GLN A 80 -0.77 -5.10 -14.16
N VAL A 81 -0.09 -4.02 -13.79
CA VAL A 81 1.37 -3.98 -13.69
C VAL A 81 1.89 -4.92 -12.60
N TYR A 82 1.20 -4.99 -11.46
CA TYR A 82 1.57 -5.89 -10.36
C TYR A 82 1.35 -7.36 -10.75
N GLY A 83 0.27 -7.67 -11.47
CA GLY A 83 0.02 -9.00 -12.03
C GLY A 83 1.10 -9.44 -13.04
N GLU A 84 1.51 -8.54 -13.93
CA GLU A 84 2.62 -8.77 -14.86
C GLU A 84 3.95 -9.00 -14.12
N SER A 85 4.27 -8.16 -13.14
CA SER A 85 5.48 -8.33 -12.31
C SER A 85 5.50 -9.67 -11.58
N PHE A 86 4.36 -10.08 -11.01
CA PHE A 86 4.21 -11.37 -10.34
C PHE A 86 4.41 -12.54 -11.32
N THR A 87 3.78 -12.47 -12.49
CA THR A 87 3.92 -13.50 -13.53
C THR A 87 5.37 -13.68 -13.99
N ARG A 88 6.12 -12.58 -14.11
CA ARG A 88 7.54 -12.64 -14.50
C ARG A 88 8.40 -13.26 -13.39
N ARG A 89 8.28 -12.76 -12.16
CA ARG A 89 9.09 -13.24 -11.02
C ARG A 89 8.81 -14.68 -10.62
N THR A 90 7.60 -15.20 -10.90
CA THR A 90 7.25 -16.61 -10.65
C THR A 90 7.71 -17.56 -11.76
N ARG A 91 8.00 -17.05 -12.96
CA ARG A 91 8.50 -17.82 -14.11
C ARG A 91 10.03 -17.82 -14.24
N GLU A 92 10.70 -16.88 -13.59
CA GLU A 92 12.16 -16.87 -13.51
C GLU A 92 12.62 -18.02 -12.60
N GLU A 93 13.32 -19.01 -13.18
CA GLU A 93 14.03 -20.02 -12.39
C GLU A 93 15.08 -19.30 -11.54
N ARG A 94 15.01 -19.49 -10.22
CA ARG A 94 16.01 -18.97 -9.30
C ARG A 94 17.32 -19.74 -9.53
N PRO A 95 18.45 -19.08 -9.86
CA PRO A 95 19.73 -19.74 -10.08
C PRO A 95 20.26 -20.42 -8.81
#